data_AF-A0A1F4QZC5-F1
#
_entry.id   AF-A0A1F4QZC5-F1
#
_cell.length_a   1.000
_cell.length_b   1.000
_cell.length_c   1.000
_cell.angle_alpha   90.00
_cell.angle_beta   90.00
_cell.angle_gamma   90.00
#
_symmetry.space_group_name_H-M   'P 1'
#
loop_
_entity.id
_entity.type
_entity.pdbx_description
1 polymer ?
#
loop_
_entity_poly.entity_id
_entity_poly.type
_entity_poly.pdbx_seq_one_letter_code
_entity_poly.pdbx_strand_id
1 'polypeptide(L)'
;MLFAVITIVAGYYLSMSRTLPLLQEQIKINDPIIYADSIRPYHLEQLRSLPVSFFVAAAIALVLFFAFKYSDLLAEKIDLFLDKITFRSPLLKTINKTGFSAAGFLLMHAFLPLLFAGLISLKSHYLLLRNMVIVIPAYLLIISFAVIRLRQKWTRIGIISILVLFFMQSMICFEQWNKKDDWRSLAQIAKAKINDGEIILLDHLFGKKPFYYYGLRTAVPIRRVDAQKFLSNIQSDLWLLVSYKGEWTVRDSLAVDFEPIEDFNFSGSTNEDDLPTIDGHVHLIHYRRKQAGGENRLIRKMSTSLSINR
;
A
#
# COMPACT_ATOMS: atom_id res chain seq x y z
N MET A 1 -21.16 -23.03 -2.95
CA MET A 1 -21.80 -22.95 -4.29
C MET A 1 -22.25 -21.53 -4.63
N LEU A 2 -23.15 -20.90 -3.87
CA LEU A 2 -23.63 -19.53 -4.13
C LEU A 2 -22.48 -18.51 -4.33
N PHE A 3 -21.46 -18.56 -3.48
CA PHE A 3 -20.28 -17.71 -3.61
C PHE A 3 -19.61 -17.86 -4.99
N ALA A 4 -19.30 -19.08 -5.43
CA ALA A 4 -18.70 -19.32 -6.74
C ALA A 4 -19.56 -18.80 -7.89
N VAL A 5 -20.89 -18.93 -7.81
CA VAL A 5 -21.81 -18.37 -8.80
C VAL A 5 -21.71 -16.84 -8.84
N ILE A 6 -21.73 -16.19 -7.68
CA ILE A 6 -21.57 -14.73 -7.58
C ILE A 6 -20.22 -14.29 -8.17
N THR A 7 -19.13 -15.01 -7.87
CA THR A 7 -17.79 -14.70 -8.37
C THR A 7 -17.69 -14.88 -9.90
N ILE A 8 -18.32 -15.91 -10.46
CA ILE A 8 -18.42 -16.13 -11.92
C ILE A 8 -19.21 -15.00 -12.57
N VAL A 9 -20.37 -14.65 -12.01
CA VAL A 9 -21.21 -13.56 -12.52
C VAL A 9 -20.45 -12.23 -12.48
N ALA A 10 -19.70 -11.95 -11.42
CA ALA A 10 -18.86 -10.76 -11.33
C ALA A 10 -17.72 -10.77 -12.38
N GLY A 11 -17.05 -11.91 -12.59
CA GLY A 11 -16.04 -12.07 -13.63
C GLY A 11 -16.59 -11.81 -15.04
N TYR A 12 -17.78 -12.37 -15.34
CA TYR A 12 -18.47 -12.11 -16.60
C TYR A 12 -18.95 -10.67 -16.74
N TYR A 13 -19.56 -10.11 -15.69
CA TYR A 13 -19.98 -8.72 -15.68
C TYR A 13 -18.80 -7.79 -15.98
N LEU A 14 -17.65 -8.00 -15.35
CA LEU A 14 -16.47 -7.18 -15.61
C LEU A 14 -15.85 -7.41 -17.00
N SER A 15 -15.94 -8.63 -17.53
CA SER A 15 -15.45 -8.96 -18.88
C SER A 15 -16.34 -8.37 -19.98
N MET A 16 -17.66 -8.35 -19.77
CA MET A 16 -18.64 -7.88 -20.75
C MET A 16 -19.04 -6.41 -20.54
N SER A 17 -18.77 -5.84 -19.37
CA SER A 17 -19.11 -4.45 -19.05
C SER A 17 -18.31 -3.49 -19.91
N ARG A 18 -19.03 -2.55 -20.53
CA ARG A 18 -18.43 -1.40 -21.21
C ARG A 18 -17.70 -0.45 -20.25
N THR A 19 -18.00 -0.52 -18.95
CA THR A 19 -17.43 0.34 -17.92
C THR A 19 -15.93 0.11 -17.76
N LEU A 20 -15.45 -1.14 -17.89
CA LEU A 20 -14.01 -1.43 -17.71
C LEU A 20 -13.15 -0.86 -18.86
N PRO A 21 -13.50 -1.06 -20.14
CA PRO A 21 -12.86 -0.36 -21.25
C PRO A 21 -12.93 1.17 -21.13
N LEU A 22 -14.10 1.73 -20.79
CA LEU A 22 -14.27 3.18 -20.62
C LEU A 22 -13.42 3.74 -19.48
N LEU A 23 -13.28 3.01 -18.37
CA LEU A 23 -12.42 3.39 -17.25
C LEU A 23 -10.94 3.32 -17.63
N GLN A 24 -10.53 2.29 -18.38
CA GLN A 24 -9.16 2.18 -18.90
C GLN A 24 -8.85 3.31 -19.89
N GLU A 25 -9.82 3.68 -20.73
CA GLU A 25 -9.69 4.79 -21.68
C GLU A 25 -9.66 6.14 -20.97
N GLN A 26 -10.53 6.36 -19.98
CA GLN A 26 -10.51 7.53 -19.10
C GLN A 26 -9.17 7.69 -18.38
N ILE A 27 -8.58 6.61 -17.84
CA ILE A 27 -7.25 6.66 -17.18
C ILE A 27 -6.12 6.94 -18.19
N LYS A 28 -6.31 6.60 -19.47
CA LYS A 28 -5.35 6.93 -20.53
C LYS A 28 -5.44 8.39 -20.97
N ILE A 29 -6.66 8.94 -21.03
CA ILE A 29 -6.93 10.30 -21.54
C ILE A 29 -6.74 11.33 -20.43
N ASN A 30 -7.36 11.08 -19.27
CA ASN A 30 -7.29 11.93 -18.10
C ASN A 30 -6.26 11.32 -17.18
N ASP A 31 -5.04 11.88 -17.16
CA ASP A 31 -4.17 11.62 -16.03
C ASP A 31 -4.88 12.11 -14.78
N PRO A 32 -5.28 11.21 -13.85
CA PRO A 32 -5.69 11.70 -12.56
C PRO A 32 -4.50 12.48 -12.02
N ILE A 33 -4.69 13.78 -11.80
CA ILE A 33 -3.68 14.79 -11.41
C ILE A 33 -2.80 14.28 -10.24
N ILE A 34 -3.26 13.28 -9.50
CA ILE A 34 -2.69 12.71 -8.29
C ILE A 34 -1.71 11.54 -8.57
N TYR A 35 -1.65 10.97 -9.77
CA TYR A 35 -0.80 9.81 -10.07
C TYR A 35 0.38 10.21 -10.95
N ALA A 36 1.58 9.73 -10.61
CA ALA A 36 2.69 9.80 -11.54
C ALA A 36 2.47 8.87 -12.73
N ASP A 37 3.02 9.25 -13.89
CA ASP A 37 3.06 8.44 -15.10
C ASP A 37 3.59 7.01 -14.88
N SER A 38 4.38 6.77 -13.82
CA SER A 38 4.88 5.42 -13.45
C SER A 38 3.82 4.49 -12.85
N ILE A 39 2.72 5.01 -12.30
CA ILE A 39 1.67 4.21 -11.66
C ILE A 39 0.54 3.88 -12.68
N ARG A 40 0.53 4.56 -13.83
CA ARG A 40 -0.45 4.35 -14.90
C ARG A 40 -0.40 2.92 -15.49
N PRO A 41 0.78 2.35 -15.86
CA PRO A 41 0.85 0.99 -16.38
C PRO A 41 0.34 -0.03 -15.36
N TYR A 42 0.70 0.19 -14.09
CA TYR A 42 0.33 -0.68 -12.97
C TYR A 42 -1.18 -0.71 -12.73
N HIS A 43 -1.85 0.44 -12.67
CA HIS A 43 -3.31 0.47 -12.49
C HIS A 43 -4.07 -0.09 -13.70
N LEU A 44 -3.56 0.14 -14.92
CA LEU A 44 -4.14 -0.46 -16.13
C LEU A 44 -4.01 -2.00 -16.11
N GLU A 45 -2.87 -2.53 -15.68
CA GLU A 45 -2.65 -3.96 -15.54
C GLU A 45 -3.52 -4.58 -14.43
N GLN A 46 -3.69 -3.88 -13.31
CA GLN A 46 -4.65 -4.27 -12.28
C GLN A 46 -6.09 -4.29 -12.80
N LEU A 47 -6.50 -3.30 -13.58
CA LEU A 47 -7.86 -3.29 -14.15
C LEU A 47 -8.04 -4.42 -15.18
N ARG A 48 -7.03 -4.73 -15.98
CA ARG A 48 -7.08 -5.83 -16.98
C ARG A 48 -7.15 -7.22 -16.35
N SER A 49 -6.46 -7.44 -15.24
CA SER A 49 -6.42 -8.75 -14.55
C SER A 49 -7.66 -9.04 -13.70
N LEU A 50 -8.51 -8.03 -13.44
CA LEU A 50 -9.65 -8.11 -12.54
C LEU A 50 -10.62 -9.27 -12.87
N PRO A 51 -11.05 -9.47 -14.13
CA PRO A 51 -11.92 -10.59 -14.47
C PRO A 51 -11.27 -11.96 -14.25
N VAL A 52 -9.99 -12.11 -14.59
CA VAL A 52 -9.22 -13.34 -14.38
C VAL A 52 -9.15 -13.68 -12.89
N SER A 53 -8.91 -12.70 -12.03
CA SER A 53 -8.91 -12.90 -10.57
C SER A 53 -10.26 -13.43 -10.05
N PHE A 54 -11.38 -12.92 -10.56
CA PHE A 54 -12.71 -13.43 -10.22
C PHE A 54 -12.91 -14.88 -10.68
N PHE A 55 -12.49 -15.24 -11.90
CA PHE A 55 -12.59 -16.62 -12.36
C PHE A 55 -11.71 -17.60 -11.56
N VAL A 56 -10.48 -17.20 -11.21
CA VAL A 56 -9.60 -18.01 -10.35
C VAL A 56 -10.21 -18.19 -8.97
N ALA A 57 -10.74 -17.13 -8.36
CA ALA A 57 -11.42 -17.23 -7.07
C ALA A 57 -12.66 -18.14 -7.12
N ALA A 58 -13.43 -18.11 -8.22
CA ALA A 58 -14.56 -19.00 -8.43
C ALA A 58 -14.13 -20.47 -8.54
N ALA A 59 -13.09 -20.75 -9.32
CA ALA A 59 -12.56 -22.10 -9.50
C ALA A 59 -12.12 -22.69 -8.16
N ILE A 60 -11.41 -21.90 -7.36
CA ILE A 60 -10.96 -22.32 -6.02
C ILE A 60 -12.14 -22.53 -5.08
N ALA A 61 -13.13 -21.63 -5.10
CA ALA A 61 -14.33 -21.81 -4.30
C ALA A 61 -15.13 -23.06 -4.68
N LEU A 62 -15.14 -23.45 -5.96
CA LEU A 62 -15.73 -24.72 -6.42
C LEU A 62 -14.93 -25.92 -5.90
N VAL A 63 -13.59 -25.89 -6.04
CA VAL A 63 -12.70 -26.94 -5.53
C VAL A 63 -12.92 -27.12 -4.03
N LEU A 64 -12.93 -26.04 -3.25
CA LEU A 64 -13.18 -26.10 -1.81
C LEU A 64 -14.59 -26.59 -1.48
N PHE A 65 -15.61 -26.16 -2.23
CA PHE A 65 -16.97 -26.63 -2.04
C PHE A 65 -17.09 -28.13 -2.28
N PHE A 66 -16.47 -28.65 -3.33
CA PHE A 66 -16.44 -30.08 -3.59
C PHE A 66 -15.61 -30.82 -2.56
N ALA A 67 -14.41 -30.32 -2.22
CA ALA A 67 -13.59 -30.90 -1.16
C ALA A 67 -14.35 -30.99 0.17
N PHE A 68 -15.14 -29.97 0.52
CA PHE A 68 -15.98 -29.96 1.71
C PHE A 68 -17.19 -30.90 1.59
N LYS A 69 -17.93 -30.85 0.48
CA LYS A 69 -19.08 -31.74 0.25
C LYS A 69 -18.67 -33.21 0.26
N TYR A 70 -17.47 -33.51 -0.23
CA TYR A 70 -16.91 -34.85 -0.23
C TYR A 70 -16.07 -35.15 1.01
N SER A 71 -15.74 -34.16 1.86
CA SER A 71 -15.02 -34.42 3.11
C SER A 71 -15.88 -35.17 4.11
N ASP A 72 -17.19 -34.95 4.12
CA ASP A 72 -18.11 -35.74 4.95
C ASP A 72 -18.14 -37.20 4.48
N LEU A 73 -18.11 -37.43 3.16
CA LEU A 73 -18.08 -38.76 2.56
C LEU A 73 -16.71 -39.45 2.78
N LEU A 74 -15.63 -38.68 2.79
CA LEU A 74 -14.28 -39.14 3.10
C LEU A 74 -14.14 -39.44 4.61
N ALA A 75 -14.68 -38.58 5.47
CA ALA A 75 -14.69 -38.75 6.91
C ALA A 75 -15.51 -39.99 7.30
N GLU A 76 -16.67 -40.22 6.67
CA GLU A 76 -17.46 -41.44 6.88
C GLU A 76 -16.67 -42.70 6.49
N LYS A 77 -15.94 -42.67 5.36
CA LYS A 77 -15.08 -43.79 4.94
C LYS A 77 -13.89 -44.00 5.88
N ILE A 78 -13.26 -42.92 6.36
CA ILE A 78 -12.15 -42.98 7.31
C ILE A 78 -12.66 -43.51 8.65
N ASP A 79 -13.81 -43.05 9.13
CA ASP A 79 -14.44 -43.54 10.36
C ASP A 79 -14.79 -45.03 10.24
N LEU A 80 -15.39 -45.47 9.12
CA LEU A 80 -15.65 -46.89 8.84
C LEU A 80 -14.37 -47.75 8.82
N PHE A 81 -13.29 -47.20 8.26
CA PHE A 81 -11.99 -47.86 8.22
C PHE A 81 -11.34 -47.93 9.62
N LEU A 82 -11.41 -46.85 10.38
CA LEU A 82 -10.92 -46.78 11.75
C LEU A 82 -11.76 -47.63 12.71
N ASP A 83 -13.08 -47.75 12.54
CA ASP A 83 -13.94 -48.64 13.35
C ASP A 83 -13.58 -50.11 13.13
N LYS A 84 -13.11 -50.47 11.92
CA LYS A 84 -12.58 -51.81 11.63
C LYS A 84 -11.23 -52.09 12.28
N ILE A 85 -10.39 -51.07 12.48
CA ILE A 85 -9.02 -51.22 12.99
C ILE A 85 -8.94 -51.01 14.51
N THR A 86 -9.70 -50.04 15.01
CA THR A 86 -9.73 -49.62 16.41
C THR A 86 -11.12 -49.84 16.95
N PHE A 87 -11.27 -50.81 17.85
CA PHE A 87 -12.51 -51.15 18.56
C PHE A 87 -12.94 -49.95 19.44
N ARG A 88 -13.54 -48.92 18.84
CA ARG A 88 -13.84 -47.66 19.52
C ARG A 88 -15.11 -47.79 20.36
N SER A 89 -15.04 -47.28 21.59
CA SER A 89 -16.14 -47.34 22.54
C SER A 89 -17.34 -46.48 22.10
N PRO A 90 -18.59 -46.91 22.36
CA PRO A 90 -19.82 -46.28 21.87
C PRO A 90 -20.09 -44.86 22.39
N LEU A 91 -19.28 -44.35 23.33
CA LEU A 91 -19.43 -43.02 23.93
C LEU A 91 -19.10 -41.86 22.98
N LEU A 92 -18.33 -42.08 21.92
CA LEU A 92 -17.98 -41.03 20.94
C LEU A 92 -19.03 -40.83 19.84
N LYS A 93 -20.01 -41.74 19.69
CA LYS A 93 -21.06 -41.67 18.66
C LYS A 93 -22.06 -40.54 18.86
N THR A 94 -22.20 -40.01 20.07
CA THR A 94 -23.29 -39.07 20.43
C THR A 94 -23.01 -37.61 20.06
N ILE A 95 -21.76 -37.23 19.76
CA ILE A 95 -21.38 -35.84 19.44
C ILE A 95 -21.60 -35.50 17.95
N ASN A 96 -21.87 -36.48 17.09
CA ASN A 96 -21.75 -36.35 15.63
C ASN A 96 -23.05 -36.12 14.83
N LYS A 97 -24.20 -35.82 15.46
CA LYS A 97 -25.50 -35.77 14.75
C LYS A 97 -25.87 -34.44 14.08
N THR A 98 -25.16 -33.34 14.36
CA THR A 98 -25.28 -32.12 13.55
C THR A 98 -24.18 -32.16 12.50
N GLY A 99 -24.54 -32.43 11.24
CA GLY A 99 -23.62 -32.68 10.11
C GLY A 99 -22.66 -31.54 9.74
N PHE A 100 -22.47 -30.54 10.60
CA PHE A 100 -21.40 -29.57 10.52
C PHE A 100 -20.56 -29.73 11.79
N SER A 101 -19.48 -30.52 11.70
CA SER A 101 -18.57 -30.66 12.83
C SER A 101 -18.02 -29.27 13.18
N ALA A 102 -17.93 -28.94 14.47
CA ALA A 102 -17.33 -27.67 14.91
C ALA A 102 -15.91 -27.50 14.34
N ALA A 103 -15.21 -28.61 14.09
CA ALA A 103 -13.94 -28.64 13.38
C ALA A 103 -14.05 -28.13 11.93
N GLY A 104 -15.05 -28.57 11.16
CA GLY A 104 -15.31 -28.07 9.80
C GLY A 104 -15.58 -26.57 9.77
N PHE A 105 -16.36 -26.05 10.73
CA PHE A 105 -16.61 -24.61 10.87
C PHE A 105 -15.32 -23.81 11.11
N LEU A 106 -14.50 -24.27 12.06
CA LEU A 106 -13.25 -23.60 12.42
C LEU A 106 -12.21 -23.68 11.30
N LEU A 107 -12.07 -24.83 10.63
CA LEU A 107 -11.18 -24.98 9.48
C LEU A 107 -11.60 -24.07 8.34
N MET A 108 -12.88 -23.98 8.03
CA MET A 108 -13.36 -23.08 6.99
C MET A 108 -13.08 -21.61 7.36
N HIS A 109 -13.30 -21.22 8.61
CA HIS A 109 -13.00 -19.85 9.07
C HIS A 109 -11.50 -19.56 9.16
N ALA A 110 -10.64 -20.56 9.34
CA ALA A 110 -9.19 -20.36 9.36
C ALA A 110 -8.64 -20.21 7.95
N PHE A 111 -9.00 -21.12 7.06
CA PHE A 111 -8.39 -21.23 5.74
C PHE A 111 -9.01 -20.32 4.70
N LEU A 112 -10.33 -20.08 4.76
CA LEU A 112 -11.02 -19.31 3.74
C LEU A 112 -10.56 -17.84 3.68
N PRO A 113 -10.39 -17.11 4.81
CA PRO A 113 -9.86 -15.75 4.78
C PRO A 113 -8.41 -15.70 4.30
N LEU A 114 -7.57 -16.65 4.73
CA LEU A 114 -6.17 -16.73 4.30
C LEU A 114 -6.08 -16.95 2.79
N LEU A 115 -6.90 -17.86 2.27
CA LEU A 115 -7.03 -18.10 0.84
C LEU A 115 -7.49 -16.83 0.12
N PHE A 116 -8.53 -16.14 0.61
CA PHE A 116 -8.96 -14.89 0.00
C PHE A 116 -7.88 -13.83 0.00
N ALA A 117 -7.19 -13.62 1.12
CA ALA A 117 -6.09 -12.67 1.21
C ALA A 117 -4.97 -13.04 0.24
N GLY A 118 -4.62 -14.33 0.15
CA GLY A 118 -3.65 -14.86 -0.81
C GLY A 118 -4.06 -14.60 -2.27
N LEU A 119 -5.31 -14.91 -2.62
CA LEU A 119 -5.82 -14.72 -3.99
C LEU A 119 -5.91 -13.25 -4.39
N ILE A 120 -6.33 -12.37 -3.49
CA ILE A 120 -6.33 -10.93 -3.74
C ILE A 120 -4.87 -10.43 -3.83
N SER A 121 -3.95 -11.04 -3.07
CA SER A 121 -2.53 -10.66 -3.07
C SER A 121 -1.74 -11.14 -4.30
N LEU A 122 -2.13 -12.25 -4.94
CA LEU A 122 -1.49 -12.69 -6.21
C LEU A 122 -1.51 -11.60 -7.29
N LYS A 123 -2.40 -10.63 -7.17
CA LYS A 123 -2.54 -9.50 -8.09
C LYS A 123 -1.61 -8.32 -7.79
N SER A 124 -1.07 -8.23 -6.58
CA SER A 124 -0.17 -7.16 -6.18
C SER A 124 0.63 -7.59 -4.97
N HIS A 125 1.95 -7.72 -5.16
CA HIS A 125 2.92 -8.01 -4.09
C HIS A 125 2.77 -7.04 -2.89
N TYR A 126 2.40 -5.77 -3.13
CA TYR A 126 2.14 -4.77 -2.09
C TYR A 126 0.86 -4.95 -1.29
N LEU A 127 -0.05 -5.84 -1.72
CA LEU A 127 -1.34 -6.04 -1.08
C LEU A 127 -1.33 -7.19 -0.07
N LEU A 128 -0.27 -8.02 0.00
CA LEU A 128 -0.25 -9.17 0.92
C LEU A 128 -0.50 -8.72 2.36
N LEU A 129 0.31 -7.78 2.87
CA LEU A 129 0.19 -7.30 4.24
C LEU A 129 -1.11 -6.51 4.46
N ARG A 130 -1.48 -5.64 3.52
CA ARG A 130 -2.72 -4.84 3.61
C ARG A 130 -3.98 -5.72 3.61
N ASN A 131 -3.98 -6.82 2.86
CA ASN A 131 -5.12 -7.74 2.77
C ASN A 131 -5.20 -8.70 3.96
N MET A 132 -4.11 -8.89 4.72
CA MET A 132 -4.16 -9.68 5.96
C MET A 132 -5.13 -9.08 6.99
N VAL A 133 -5.47 -7.80 6.89
CA VAL A 133 -6.51 -7.18 7.74
C VAL A 133 -7.86 -7.90 7.63
N ILE A 134 -8.18 -8.47 6.46
CA ILE A 134 -9.42 -9.23 6.21
C ILE A 134 -9.43 -10.54 7.00
N VAL A 135 -8.26 -11.08 7.31
CA VAL A 135 -8.07 -12.35 8.00
C VAL A 135 -8.28 -12.20 9.51
N ILE A 136 -7.99 -11.02 10.07
CA ILE A 136 -7.99 -10.74 11.51
C ILE A 136 -9.33 -11.12 12.18
N PRO A 137 -10.52 -10.70 11.72
CA PRO A 137 -11.78 -10.98 12.41
C PRO A 137 -12.05 -12.49 12.56
N ALA A 138 -11.72 -13.28 11.55
CA ALA A 138 -11.95 -14.73 11.58
C ALA A 138 -11.02 -15.44 12.57
N TYR A 139 -9.75 -15.03 12.62
CA TYR A 139 -8.80 -15.57 13.60
C TYR A 139 -9.19 -15.18 15.04
N LEU A 140 -9.68 -13.95 15.25
CA LEU A 140 -10.20 -13.54 16.56
C LEU A 140 -11.40 -14.37 17.01
N LEU A 141 -12.30 -14.74 16.10
CA LEU A 141 -13.41 -15.65 16.40
C LEU A 141 -12.93 -17.06 16.76
N ILE A 142 -11.95 -17.60 16.04
CA ILE A 142 -11.38 -18.92 16.32
C ILE A 142 -10.71 -18.93 17.69
N ILE A 143 -9.88 -17.91 17.99
CA ILE A 143 -9.21 -17.76 19.28
C ILE A 143 -10.25 -17.64 20.40
N SER A 144 -11.27 -16.80 20.20
CA SER A 144 -12.34 -16.60 21.18
C SER A 144 -13.11 -17.89 21.45
N PHE A 145 -13.44 -18.66 20.41
CA PHE A 145 -14.08 -19.96 20.56
C PHE A 145 -13.19 -20.96 21.32
N ALA A 146 -11.91 -21.02 20.99
CA ALA A 146 -10.95 -21.89 21.68
C ALA A 146 -10.83 -21.53 23.17
N VAL A 147 -10.73 -20.23 23.48
CA VAL A 147 -10.62 -19.71 24.85
C VAL A 147 -11.89 -19.98 25.67
N ILE A 148 -13.08 -19.85 25.06
CA ILE A 148 -14.36 -20.14 25.73
C ILE A 148 -14.50 -21.62 26.09
N ARG A 149 -13.96 -22.53 25.27
CA ARG A 149 -14.02 -23.99 25.48
C ARG A 149 -13.13 -24.49 26.61
N LEU A 150 -12.22 -23.66 27.14
CA LEU A 150 -11.39 -24.01 28.28
C LEU A 150 -12.23 -24.14 29.56
N ARG A 151 -12.15 -25.30 30.22
CA ARG A 151 -12.96 -25.60 31.42
C ARG A 151 -12.55 -24.77 32.64
N GLN A 152 -11.26 -24.47 32.79
CA GLN A 152 -10.73 -23.80 33.97
C GLN A 152 -10.82 -22.27 33.81
N LYS A 153 -11.61 -21.63 34.70
CA LYS A 153 -11.84 -20.16 34.69
C LYS A 153 -10.52 -19.37 34.75
N TRP A 154 -9.60 -19.78 35.62
CA TRP A 154 -8.32 -19.09 35.81
C TRP A 154 -7.40 -19.19 34.59
N THR A 155 -7.35 -20.34 33.93
CA THR A 155 -6.59 -20.53 32.68
C THR A 155 -7.11 -19.61 31.58
N ARG A 156 -8.44 -19.50 31.44
CA ARG A 156 -9.08 -18.59 30.50
C ARG A 156 -8.72 -17.13 30.78
N ILE A 157 -8.82 -16.70 32.04
CA ILE A 157 -8.43 -15.34 32.45
C ILE A 157 -6.95 -15.10 32.14
N GLY A 158 -6.07 -16.02 32.49
CA GLY A 158 -4.63 -15.92 32.22
C GLY A 158 -4.33 -15.76 30.73
N ILE A 159 -4.94 -16.57 29.87
CA ILE A 159 -4.75 -16.47 28.41
C ILE A 159 -5.26 -15.14 27.87
N ILE A 160 -6.45 -14.68 28.30
CA ILE A 160 -6.99 -13.39 27.87
C ILE A 160 -6.05 -12.25 28.29
N SER A 161 -5.57 -12.25 29.53
CA SER A 161 -4.62 -11.24 30.02
C SER A 161 -3.33 -11.23 29.21
N ILE A 162 -2.77 -12.40 28.89
CA ILE A 162 -1.57 -12.53 28.06
C ILE A 162 -1.83 -11.96 26.66
N LEU A 163 -2.96 -12.28 26.02
CA LEU A 163 -3.31 -11.74 24.70
C LEU A 163 -3.46 -10.21 24.72
N VAL A 164 -4.07 -9.66 25.77
CA VAL A 164 -4.18 -8.21 25.96
C VAL A 164 -2.81 -7.56 26.11
N LEU A 165 -1.92 -8.16 26.91
CA LEU A 165 -0.54 -7.66 27.07
C LEU A 165 0.24 -7.67 25.75
N PHE A 166 0.15 -8.76 24.98
CA PHE A 166 0.77 -8.82 23.64
C PHE A 166 0.19 -7.77 22.69
N PHE A 167 -1.11 -7.54 22.72
CA PHE A 167 -1.75 -6.49 21.92
C PHE A 167 -1.26 -5.10 22.31
N MET A 168 -1.19 -4.81 23.62
CA MET A 168 -0.65 -3.54 24.12
C MET A 168 0.82 -3.35 23.72
N GLN A 169 1.64 -4.39 23.84
CA GLN A 169 3.04 -4.34 23.41
C GLN A 169 3.15 -4.08 21.90
N SER A 170 2.34 -4.76 21.08
CA SER A 170 2.29 -4.54 19.63
C SER A 170 1.89 -3.11 19.28
N MET A 171 0.93 -2.52 20.01
CA MET A 171 0.52 -1.13 19.82
C MET A 171 1.65 -0.16 20.19
N ILE A 172 2.37 -0.40 21.28
CA ILE A 172 3.53 0.43 21.67
C ILE A 172 4.61 0.37 20.58
N CYS A 173 4.96 -0.83 20.11
CA CYS A 173 5.92 -0.99 19.02
C CYS A 173 5.45 -0.29 17.74
N PHE A 174 4.16 -0.40 17.41
CA PHE A 174 3.58 0.28 16.25
C PHE A 174 3.65 1.81 16.38
N GLU A 175 3.32 2.41 17.52
CA GLU A 175 3.41 3.86 17.72
C GLU A 175 4.85 4.36 17.68
N GLN A 176 5.80 3.59 18.20
CA GLN A 176 7.23 3.93 18.11
C GLN A 176 7.77 3.85 16.68
N TRP A 177 7.29 2.88 15.90
CA TRP A 177 7.66 2.67 14.50
C TRP A 177 6.96 3.65 13.55
N ASN A 178 5.67 3.94 13.76
CA ASN A 178 4.81 4.78 12.93
C ASN A 178 4.96 6.28 13.25
N LYS A 179 6.20 6.77 13.29
CA LYS A 179 6.47 8.21 13.35
C LYS A 179 6.13 8.82 12.00
N LYS A 180 5.10 9.68 11.95
CA LYS A 180 4.67 10.34 10.73
C LYS A 180 5.42 11.66 10.53
N ASP A 181 5.62 12.08 9.29
CA ASP A 181 6.16 13.41 9.01
C ASP A 181 5.20 14.50 9.52
N ASP A 182 5.75 15.62 10.00
CA ASP A 182 4.98 16.78 10.42
C ASP A 182 4.53 17.63 9.21
N TRP A 183 3.67 17.05 8.39
CA TRP A 183 3.07 17.71 7.22
C TRP A 183 2.30 18.97 7.57
N ARG A 184 1.79 19.06 8.81
CA ARG A 184 0.98 20.20 9.25
C ARG A 184 1.85 21.44 9.44
N SER A 185 2.92 21.34 10.23
CA SER A 185 3.83 22.48 10.44
C SER A 185 4.52 22.85 9.13
N LEU A 186 4.89 21.85 8.34
CA LEU A 186 5.50 22.06 7.03
C LEU A 186 4.59 22.86 6.10
N ALA A 187 3.33 22.46 5.97
CA ALA A 187 2.37 23.19 5.14
C ALA A 187 2.06 24.59 5.69
N GLN A 188 2.06 24.78 7.02
CA GLN A 188 1.85 26.10 7.62
C GLN A 188 3.01 27.05 7.32
N ILE A 189 4.25 26.59 7.46
CA ILE A 189 5.45 27.39 7.13
C ILE A 189 5.47 27.72 5.63
N ALA A 190 5.26 26.71 4.78
CA ALA A 190 5.18 26.89 3.34
C ALA A 190 4.11 27.95 2.98
N LYS A 191 2.90 27.85 3.53
CA LYS A 191 1.81 28.80 3.27
C LYS A 191 2.11 30.22 3.76
N ALA A 192 2.90 30.37 4.82
CA ALA A 192 3.26 31.66 5.39
C ALA A 192 4.41 32.35 4.65
N LYS A 193 5.27 31.58 3.96
CA LYS A 193 6.53 32.06 3.37
C LYS A 193 6.51 32.12 1.84
N ILE A 194 5.72 31.27 1.20
CA ILE A 194 5.65 31.18 -0.26
C ILE A 194 4.89 32.39 -0.81
N ASN A 195 5.53 33.08 -1.75
CA ASN A 195 4.89 34.19 -2.47
C ASN A 195 4.04 33.67 -3.64
N ASP A 196 3.11 34.51 -4.10
CA ASP A 196 2.31 34.21 -5.29
C ASP A 196 3.22 34.00 -6.52
N GLY A 197 3.10 32.84 -7.17
CA GLY A 197 3.90 32.46 -8.33
C GLY A 197 5.18 31.67 -8.02
N GLU A 198 5.54 31.50 -6.75
CA GLU A 198 6.56 30.54 -6.34
C GLU A 198 5.99 29.12 -6.35
N ILE A 199 6.86 28.14 -6.58
CA ILE A 199 6.49 26.73 -6.67
C ILE A 199 7.20 25.89 -5.61
N ILE A 200 6.56 24.81 -5.19
CA ILE A 200 7.19 23.80 -4.33
C ILE A 200 7.51 22.58 -5.17
N LEU A 201 8.78 22.35 -5.45
CA LEU A 201 9.26 21.11 -6.04
C LEU A 201 9.21 20.01 -5.00
N LEU A 202 8.59 18.89 -5.34
CA LEU A 202 8.55 17.70 -4.50
C LEU A 202 9.48 16.66 -5.10
N ASP A 203 10.50 16.25 -4.32
CA ASP A 203 11.38 15.13 -4.66
C ASP A 203 10.62 13.80 -4.74
N HIS A 204 9.60 13.64 -3.89
CA HIS A 204 8.74 12.45 -3.88
C HIS A 204 7.25 12.78 -4.07
N LEU A 205 6.52 11.88 -4.73
CA LEU A 205 5.08 12.01 -5.01
C LEU A 205 4.20 12.08 -3.75
N PHE A 206 4.71 11.59 -2.62
CA PHE A 206 3.94 11.48 -1.38
C PHE A 206 3.60 12.86 -0.80
N GLY A 207 4.45 13.87 -0.99
CA GLY A 207 4.20 15.23 -0.49
C GLY A 207 3.03 15.94 -1.15
N LYS A 208 2.57 15.48 -2.33
CA LYS A 208 1.51 16.16 -3.09
C LYS A 208 0.16 16.14 -2.37
N LYS A 209 -0.22 15.00 -1.78
CA LYS A 209 -1.51 14.84 -1.10
C LYS A 209 -1.60 15.70 0.17
N PRO A 210 -0.62 15.68 1.09
CA PRO A 210 -0.64 16.56 2.25
C PRO A 210 -0.67 18.04 1.89
N PHE A 211 0.17 18.50 0.95
CA PHE A 211 0.16 19.90 0.54
C PHE A 211 -1.18 20.34 -0.06
N TYR A 212 -1.76 19.51 -0.93
CA TYR A 212 -3.09 19.77 -1.50
C TYR A 212 -4.16 19.87 -0.40
N TYR A 213 -4.12 18.98 0.59
CA TYR A 213 -5.06 18.99 1.73
C TYR A 213 -5.00 20.30 2.53
N TYR A 214 -3.82 20.88 2.69
CA TYR A 214 -3.63 22.17 3.37
C TYR A 214 -3.78 23.41 2.46
N GLY A 215 -4.20 23.21 1.21
CA GLY A 215 -4.50 24.28 0.25
C GLY A 215 -3.30 24.79 -0.56
N LEU A 216 -2.15 24.12 -0.51
CA LEU A 216 -0.96 24.46 -1.29
C LEU A 216 -1.00 23.75 -2.65
N ARG A 217 -1.51 24.46 -3.66
CA ARG A 217 -1.69 23.93 -5.03
C ARG A 217 -0.45 24.07 -5.92
N THR A 218 0.54 24.85 -5.49
CA THR A 218 1.80 25.11 -6.22
C THR A 218 2.83 23.98 -6.08
N ALA A 219 2.47 22.89 -5.39
CA ALA A 219 3.33 21.74 -5.20
C ALA A 219 3.37 20.84 -6.45
N VAL A 220 4.55 20.72 -7.05
CA VAL A 220 4.80 19.99 -8.29
C VAL A 220 5.80 18.87 -8.03
N PRO A 221 5.41 17.60 -8.17
CA PRO A 221 6.38 16.51 -8.15
C PRO A 221 7.23 16.56 -9.41
N ILE A 222 8.55 16.43 -9.24
CA ILE A 222 9.48 16.52 -10.36
C ILE A 222 10.45 15.35 -10.36
N ARG A 223 10.62 14.72 -11.53
CA ARG A 223 11.64 13.69 -11.71
C ARG A 223 12.96 14.34 -12.09
N ARG A 224 14.07 13.75 -11.63
CA ARG A 224 15.43 14.21 -11.97
C ARG A 224 15.67 14.36 -13.46
N VAL A 225 15.15 13.46 -14.29
CA VAL A 225 15.29 13.51 -15.77
C VAL A 225 14.60 14.72 -16.40
N ASP A 226 13.53 15.22 -15.79
CA ASP A 226 12.74 16.35 -16.29
C ASP A 226 13.13 17.68 -15.61
N ALA A 227 13.92 17.59 -14.52
CA ALA A 227 14.29 18.72 -13.68
C ALA A 227 14.89 19.86 -14.48
N GLN A 228 15.93 19.60 -15.27
CA GLN A 228 16.65 20.66 -15.99
C GLN A 228 15.75 21.43 -16.97
N LYS A 229 14.89 20.73 -17.72
CA LYS A 229 13.96 21.35 -18.66
C LYS A 229 12.96 22.23 -17.90
N PHE A 230 12.41 21.72 -16.81
CA PHE A 230 11.44 22.46 -16.00
C PHE A 230 12.08 23.70 -15.34
N LEU A 231 13.23 23.53 -14.69
CA LEU A 231 13.97 24.59 -14.01
C LEU A 231 14.37 25.74 -14.94
N SER A 232 14.66 25.45 -16.21
CA SER A 232 15.01 26.48 -17.20
C SER A 232 13.88 27.50 -17.46
N ASN A 233 12.63 27.10 -17.22
CA ASN A 233 11.44 27.93 -17.44
C ASN A 233 11.03 28.71 -16.18
N ILE A 234 11.58 28.40 -15.01
CA ILE A 234 11.26 29.11 -13.78
C ILE A 234 12.02 30.43 -13.77
N GLN A 235 11.31 31.52 -13.49
CA GLN A 235 11.91 32.85 -13.33
C GLN A 235 11.91 33.35 -11.88
N SER A 236 11.01 32.82 -11.05
CA SER A 236 10.88 33.13 -9.62
C SER A 236 11.82 32.29 -8.75
N ASP A 237 11.87 32.65 -7.47
CA ASP A 237 12.40 31.78 -6.42
C ASP A 237 11.51 30.52 -6.31
N LEU A 238 12.06 29.45 -5.76
CA LEU A 238 11.36 28.18 -5.63
C LEU A 238 11.68 27.52 -4.30
N TRP A 239 10.81 26.60 -3.91
CA TRP A 239 10.97 25.79 -2.72
C TRP A 239 11.21 24.35 -3.14
N LEU A 240 12.10 23.65 -2.44
CA LEU A 240 12.34 22.23 -2.64
C LEU A 240 12.00 21.50 -1.34
N LEU A 241 11.07 20.55 -1.43
CA LEU A 241 10.84 19.56 -0.39
C LEU A 241 11.74 18.34 -0.64
N VAL A 242 12.71 18.12 0.24
CA VAL A 242 13.57 16.94 0.23
C VAL A 242 13.24 16.08 1.45
N SER A 243 12.74 14.89 1.20
CA SER A 243 12.43 13.95 2.27
C SER A 243 13.52 12.91 2.46
N TYR A 244 14.25 12.49 1.42
CA TYR A 244 15.02 11.25 1.46
C TYR A 244 16.45 11.40 0.93
N LYS A 245 17.37 10.58 1.46
CA LYS A 245 18.72 10.45 0.89
C LYS A 245 18.64 9.68 -0.43
N GLY A 246 19.27 10.18 -1.49
CA GLY A 246 19.45 9.39 -2.70
C GLY A 246 19.74 10.18 -3.97
N GLU A 247 20.11 9.45 -5.02
CA GLU A 247 20.36 9.97 -6.36
C GLU A 247 19.11 10.48 -7.08
N TRP A 248 17.94 10.32 -6.48
CA TRP A 248 16.66 10.74 -7.06
C TRP A 248 16.38 12.24 -6.82
N THR A 249 17.08 12.85 -5.86
CA THR A 249 16.89 14.25 -5.51
C THR A 249 17.24 15.18 -6.68
N VAL A 250 16.45 16.23 -6.87
CA VAL A 250 16.73 17.30 -7.85
C VAL A 250 17.68 18.37 -7.30
N ARG A 251 18.24 18.15 -6.10
CA ARG A 251 19.10 19.11 -5.40
C ARG A 251 20.33 19.49 -6.23
N ASP A 252 20.98 18.51 -6.84
CA ASP A 252 22.15 18.74 -7.70
C ASP A 252 21.79 19.56 -8.95
N SER A 253 20.60 19.31 -9.53
CA SER A 253 20.12 20.06 -10.70
C SER A 253 19.82 21.52 -10.36
N LEU A 254 19.29 21.78 -9.15
CA LEU A 254 19.05 23.14 -8.67
C LEU A 254 20.35 23.90 -8.42
N ALA A 255 21.39 23.23 -7.89
CA ALA A 255 22.65 23.88 -7.53
C ALA A 255 23.37 24.54 -8.72
N VAL A 256 23.00 24.21 -9.96
CA VAL A 256 23.50 24.87 -11.18
C VAL A 256 23.01 26.32 -11.25
N ASP A 257 21.69 26.52 -11.24
CA ASP A 257 21.05 27.82 -11.53
C ASP A 257 20.49 28.53 -10.29
N PHE A 258 20.44 27.86 -9.13
CA PHE A 258 19.87 28.34 -7.89
C PHE A 258 20.84 28.20 -6.72
N GLU A 259 20.67 29.05 -5.71
CA GLU A 259 21.38 29.02 -4.43
C GLU A 259 20.39 28.86 -3.27
N PRO A 260 20.67 27.99 -2.29
CA PRO A 260 19.81 27.84 -1.12
C PRO A 260 19.95 29.06 -0.19
N ILE A 261 18.83 29.56 0.33
CA ILE A 261 18.79 30.69 1.28
C ILE A 261 18.36 30.24 2.66
N GLU A 262 17.25 29.51 2.76
CA GLU A 262 16.67 29.07 4.02
C GLU A 262 16.45 27.55 3.96
N ASP A 263 16.68 26.86 5.07
CA ASP A 263 16.43 25.43 5.22
C ASP A 263 15.62 25.20 6.49
N PHE A 264 14.41 24.68 6.32
CA PHE A 264 13.50 24.37 7.42
C PHE A 264 13.43 22.85 7.61
N ASN A 265 13.74 22.41 8.83
CA ASN A 265 13.75 21.00 9.19
C ASN A 265 12.47 20.64 9.96
N PHE A 266 11.81 19.58 9.52
CA PHE A 266 10.64 19.01 10.17
C PHE A 266 10.95 17.60 10.62
N SER A 267 10.31 17.13 11.68
CA SER A 267 10.40 15.72 12.06
C SER A 267 9.89 14.87 10.88
N GLY A 268 10.74 14.00 10.36
CA GLY A 268 10.39 13.06 9.30
C GLY A 268 10.05 11.68 9.84
N SER A 269 9.39 10.88 9.01
CA SER A 269 9.28 9.45 9.16
C SER A 269 10.68 8.86 9.25
N THR A 270 10.97 8.18 10.36
CA THR A 270 12.18 7.36 10.52
C THR A 270 11.87 5.89 10.24
N ASN A 271 10.78 5.60 9.53
CA ASN A 271 10.40 4.23 9.23
C ASN A 271 11.46 3.63 8.29
N GLU A 272 12.09 2.53 8.71
CA GLU A 272 13.11 1.82 7.92
C GLU A 272 12.55 1.23 6.62
N ASP A 273 11.22 1.00 6.57
CA ASP A 273 10.53 0.55 5.35
C ASP A 273 10.27 1.68 4.36
N ASP A 274 10.31 2.93 4.81
CA ASP A 274 10.32 4.11 3.94
C ASP A 274 11.77 4.45 3.56
N LEU A 275 11.96 5.26 2.51
CA LEU A 275 13.31 5.74 2.20
C LEU A 275 13.86 6.49 3.44
N PRO A 276 15.14 6.30 3.81
CA PRO A 276 15.70 6.95 5.00
C PRO A 276 15.74 8.47 4.79
N THR A 277 15.20 9.19 5.77
CA THR A 277 15.19 10.66 5.76
C THR A 277 16.59 11.23 5.90
N ILE A 278 16.78 12.47 5.45
CA ILE A 278 18.06 13.17 5.63
C ILE A 278 18.17 13.54 7.10
N ASP A 279 19.00 12.79 7.82
CA ASP A 279 19.32 13.01 9.24
C ASP A 279 18.07 13.00 10.15
N GLY A 280 17.06 12.19 9.80
CA GLY A 280 15.81 12.08 10.55
C GLY A 280 14.79 13.18 10.25
N HIS A 281 15.06 14.03 9.26
CA HIS A 281 14.26 15.21 8.96
C HIS A 281 13.77 15.26 7.52
N VAL A 282 12.61 15.90 7.35
CA VAL A 282 12.14 16.40 6.06
C VAL A 282 12.58 17.85 5.95
N HIS A 283 13.22 18.19 4.85
CA HIS A 283 13.75 19.52 4.58
C HIS A 283 12.85 20.28 3.61
N LEU A 284 12.50 21.51 3.96
CA LEU A 284 11.90 22.46 3.04
C LEU A 284 12.90 23.59 2.82
N ILE A 285 13.53 23.58 1.64
CA ILE A 285 14.65 24.47 1.32
C ILE A 285 14.15 25.54 0.36
N HIS A 286 14.36 26.81 0.71
CA HIS A 286 14.11 27.94 -0.17
C HIS A 286 15.32 28.19 -1.06
N TYR A 287 15.11 28.23 -2.37
CA TYR A 287 16.11 28.46 -3.39
C TYR A 287 15.84 29.76 -4.13
N ARG A 288 16.85 30.62 -4.22
CA ARG A 288 16.83 31.80 -5.09
C ARG A 288 17.58 31.54 -6.37
N ARG A 289 17.06 32.09 -7.46
CA ARG A 289 17.77 32.03 -8.74
C ARG A 289 19.04 32.86 -8.64
N LYS A 290 20.19 32.27 -8.97
CA LYS A 290 21.44 33.03 -9.08
C LYS A 290 21.21 34.14 -10.09
N GLN A 291 21.46 35.38 -9.69
CA GLN A 291 21.48 36.47 -10.66
C GLN A 291 22.50 36.06 -11.72
N ALA A 292 22.09 36.07 -12.99
CA ALA A 292 22.99 35.78 -14.08
C ALA A 292 24.07 36.88 -14.05
N GLY A 293 25.15 36.63 -13.30
CA GLY A 293 26.28 37.53 -13.23
C GLY A 293 26.66 37.81 -14.68
N GLY A 294 26.56 39.08 -15.07
CA GLY A 294 26.65 39.52 -16.45
C GLY A 294 27.93 39.06 -17.16
N GLU A 295 28.93 38.59 -16.42
CA GLU A 295 30.23 38.18 -16.90
C GLU A 295 30.29 36.76 -17.49
N ASN A 296 29.49 35.78 -17.03
CA ASN A 296 29.67 34.39 -17.49
C ASN A 296 28.84 33.97 -18.72
N ARG A 297 27.91 34.81 -19.20
CA ARG A 297 27.18 34.55 -20.46
C ARG A 297 28.05 34.74 -21.70
N LEU A 298 29.12 35.53 -21.60
CA LEU A 298 30.06 35.74 -22.71
C LEU A 298 30.94 34.50 -22.96
N ILE A 299 31.38 33.82 -21.90
CA ILE A 299 32.28 32.66 -22.02
C ILE A 299 31.54 31.43 -22.58
N ARG A 300 30.27 31.21 -22.18
CA ARG A 300 29.49 30.05 -22.66
C ARG A 300 28.99 30.21 -24.09
N LYS A 301 28.82 31.43 -24.62
CA LYS A 301 28.57 31.65 -26.06
C LYS A 301 29.82 31.40 -26.91
N MET A 302 31.01 31.68 -26.38
CA MET A 302 32.26 31.44 -27.11
C MET A 302 32.60 29.95 -27.22
N SER A 303 32.35 29.14 -26.18
CA SER A 303 32.68 27.70 -26.23
C SER A 303 31.79 26.89 -27.18
N THR A 304 30.51 27.25 -27.37
CA THR A 304 29.64 26.58 -28.36
C THR A 304 29.95 26.98 -29.80
N SER A 305 30.58 28.15 -30.02
CA SER A 305 31.01 28.56 -31.37
C SER A 305 32.28 27.86 -31.86
N LEU A 306 33.09 27.29 -30.95
CA LEU A 306 34.34 26.61 -31.28
C LEU A 306 34.18 25.11 -31.55
N SER A 307 33.01 24.51 -31.26
CA SER A 307 32.77 23.07 -31.46
C SER A 307 32.01 22.71 -32.74
N ILE A 308 31.73 23.66 -33.63
CA ILE A 308 31.01 23.43 -34.91
C ILE A 308 31.96 23.28 -36.12
N ASN A 309 33.27 23.46 -35.94
CA ASN A 309 34.28 23.31 -37.00
C ASN A 309 35.22 22.11 -36.80
N ARG A 310 34.68 20.92 -36.54
CA ARG A 310 35.38 19.63 -36.73
C ARG A 310 34.44 18.58 -37.27
#